data_AF-A0A2D0AY96-F1
#
_entry.id   AF-A0A2D0AY96-F1
#
_cell.length_a   1.000
_cell.length_b   1.000
_cell.length_c   1.000
_cell.angle_alpha   90.00
_cell.angle_beta   90.00
_cell.angle_gamma   90.00
#
_symmetry.space_group_name_H-M   'P 1'
#
loop_
_entity.id
_entity.type
_entity.pdbx_description
1 polymer ?
#
loop_
_entity_poly.entity_id
_entity_poly.type
_entity_poly.pdbx_seq_one_letter_code
_entity_poly.pdbx_strand_id
1 'polypeptide(L)'
;MVPTGWLVFEIKTWQWPNALPRQWLESEKQPMEGMLPDILATFVAAGPLLVQQREDREAAERERQIAEQRRYEEQRHRKRDANRWRRFRELAQNWHDLAAVRDFLAALRSMNVTPIAEIDGRSVDEWIAWAEEWLQRADPTAGGVGSVFERIAEITDWTYRD
;
A
#
# COMPACT_ATOMS: atom_id res chain seq x y z
N MET A 1 33.99 38.61 2.86
CA MET A 1 33.65 39.95 3.39
C MET A 1 34.94 40.68 3.69
N VAL A 2 35.06 41.94 3.29
CA VAL A 2 36.19 42.80 3.68
C VAL A 2 35.90 43.33 5.09
N PRO A 3 36.78 43.16 6.09
CA PRO A 3 36.53 43.65 7.44
C PRO A 3 36.48 45.19 7.44
N THR A 4 35.36 45.76 7.83
CA THR A 4 35.15 47.22 7.91
C THR A 4 35.55 47.83 9.26
N GLY A 5 35.88 46.99 10.26
CA GLY A 5 36.16 47.40 11.63
C GLY A 5 34.93 47.48 12.54
N TRP A 6 33.72 47.24 12.00
CA TRP A 6 32.45 47.30 12.72
C TRP A 6 31.92 45.91 13.06
N LEU A 7 31.28 45.76 14.22
CA LEU A 7 30.65 44.51 14.65
C LEU A 7 29.31 44.27 13.96
N VAL A 8 29.03 43.00 13.64
CA VAL A 8 27.74 42.54 13.14
C VAL A 8 27.25 41.43 14.06
N PHE A 9 26.05 41.60 14.61
CA PHE A 9 25.33 40.52 15.28
C PHE A 9 24.28 39.97 14.32
N GLU A 10 24.36 38.68 14.02
CA GLU A 10 23.42 38.01 13.11
C GLU A 10 22.94 36.69 13.69
N ILE A 11 21.63 36.50 13.65
CA ILE A 11 20.97 35.23 13.97
C ILE A 11 20.81 34.44 12.68
N LYS A 12 21.57 33.34 12.57
CA LYS A 12 21.62 32.50 11.35
C LYS A 12 20.59 31.37 11.33
N THR A 13 19.80 31.22 12.38
CA THR A 13 18.86 30.09 12.48
C THR A 13 17.69 30.28 11.52
N TRP A 14 17.37 29.27 10.72
CA TRP A 14 16.29 29.36 9.73
C TRP A 14 14.89 29.39 10.35
N GLN A 15 14.77 28.95 11.60
CA GLN A 15 13.54 28.95 12.40
C GLN A 15 13.27 30.29 13.09
N TRP A 16 14.07 31.34 12.83
CA TRP A 16 13.87 32.63 13.46
C TRP A 16 12.53 33.24 13.03
N PRO A 17 11.72 33.80 13.95
CA PRO A 17 10.45 34.42 13.58
C PRO A 17 10.65 35.57 12.59
N ASN A 18 9.99 35.51 11.43
CA ASN A 18 10.12 36.53 10.37
C ASN A 18 9.73 37.95 10.80
N ALA A 19 8.90 38.07 11.83
CA ALA A 19 8.47 39.35 12.38
C ALA A 19 9.51 40.02 13.29
N LEU A 20 10.59 39.32 13.65
CA LEU A 20 11.64 39.82 14.53
C LEU A 20 12.93 40.15 13.77
N PRO A 21 13.66 41.21 14.17
CA PRO A 21 14.97 41.50 13.61
C PRO A 21 15.91 40.29 13.79
N ARG A 22 16.77 40.07 12.79
CA ARG A 22 17.77 38.98 12.80
C ARG A 22 19.20 39.48 12.67
N GLN A 23 19.39 40.77 12.40
CA GLN A 23 20.69 41.34 12.12
C GLN A 23 20.77 42.76 12.67
N TRP A 24 21.87 43.05 13.34
CA TRP A 24 22.24 44.35 13.86
C TRP A 24 23.65 44.67 13.36
N LEU A 25 23.82 45.84 12.77
CA LEU A 25 25.06 46.30 12.17
C LEU A 25 25.52 47.55 12.91
N GLU A 26 26.68 47.46 13.57
CA GLU A 26 27.30 48.59 14.23
C GLU A 26 27.64 49.69 13.22
N SER A 27 27.48 50.94 13.66
CA SER A 27 27.85 52.12 12.89
C SER A 27 28.34 53.23 13.79
N GLU A 28 28.98 54.25 13.20
CA GLU A 28 29.47 55.42 13.93
C GLU A 28 28.38 56.16 14.75
N LYS A 29 27.11 56.06 14.34
CA LYS A 29 25.97 56.67 15.04
C LYS A 29 25.31 55.75 16.07
N GLN A 30 25.58 54.45 16.00
CA GLN A 30 24.91 53.44 16.81
C GLN A 30 25.93 52.35 17.17
N PRO A 31 26.61 52.50 18.32
CA PRO A 31 27.58 51.51 18.79
C PRO A 31 26.87 50.23 19.23
N MET A 32 27.59 49.10 19.21
CA MET A 32 27.03 47.79 19.54
C MET A 32 26.46 47.73 20.96
N GLU A 33 27.10 48.36 21.94
CA GLU A 33 26.63 48.39 23.33
C GLU A 33 25.25 49.04 23.46
N GLY A 34 24.96 50.03 22.62
CA GLY A 34 23.65 50.69 22.56
C GLY A 34 22.55 49.81 21.94
N MET A 35 22.93 48.79 21.16
CA MET A 35 22.00 47.82 20.56
C MET A 35 21.71 46.61 21.47
N LEU A 36 22.56 46.34 22.47
CA LEU A 36 22.38 45.18 23.37
C LEU A 36 21.00 45.09 24.02
N PRO A 37 20.36 46.18 24.50
CA PRO A 37 19.02 46.10 25.06
C PRO A 37 17.97 45.64 24.04
N ASP A 38 18.06 46.11 22.79
CA ASP A 38 17.14 45.72 21.71
C ASP A 38 17.37 44.27 21.25
N ILE A 39 18.63 43.85 21.15
CA ILE A 39 19.01 42.46 20.88
C ILE A 39 18.39 41.55 21.96
N LEU A 40 18.57 41.88 23.24
CA LEU A 40 18.01 41.10 24.36
C LEU A 40 16.47 41.09 24.34
N ALA A 41 15.83 42.24 24.12
CA ALA A 41 14.37 42.33 24.01
C ALA A 41 13.84 41.46 22.87
N THR A 42 14.54 41.43 21.75
CA THR A 42 14.24 40.60 20.59
C THR A 42 14.35 39.10 20.90
N PHE A 43 15.36 38.68 21.67
CA PHE A 43 15.46 37.29 22.15
C PHE A 43 14.32 36.92 23.11
N VAL A 44 13.95 37.81 24.03
CA VAL A 44 12.83 37.60 24.96
C VAL A 44 11.51 37.44 24.19
N ALA A 45 11.28 38.28 23.16
CA ALA A 45 10.11 38.19 22.30
C ALA A 45 10.10 36.93 21.42
N ALA A 46 11.28 36.44 20.99
CA ALA A 46 11.40 35.25 20.16
C ALA A 46 11.06 33.96 20.90
N GLY A 47 11.35 33.88 22.20
CA GLY A 47 11.16 32.67 23.00
C GLY A 47 9.78 32.02 22.84
N PRO A 48 8.68 32.72 23.16
CA PRO A 48 7.32 32.19 22.99
C PRO A 48 6.98 31.80 21.55
N LEU A 49 7.43 32.58 20.56
CA LEU A 49 7.18 32.30 19.15
C LEU A 49 7.89 31.03 18.67
N LEU A 50 9.12 30.80 19.14
CA LEU A 50 9.90 29.61 18.83
C LEU A 50 9.31 28.36 19.50
N VAL A 51 8.75 28.49 20.71
CA VAL A 51 8.00 27.41 21.38
C VAL A 51 6.76 27.06 20.58
N GLN A 52 5.92 28.05 20.21
CA GLN A 52 4.71 27.80 19.43
C GLN A 52 5.04 27.15 18.07
N GLN A 53 6.03 27.68 17.34
CA GLN A 53 6.46 27.08 16.06
C GLN A 53 6.95 25.64 16.21
N ARG A 54 7.52 25.28 17.36
CA ARG A 54 7.91 23.90 17.63
C ARG A 54 6.67 23.03 17.83
N GLU A 55 5.73 23.47 18.67
CA GLU A 55 4.49 22.75 18.93
C GLU A 55 3.66 22.54 17.65
N ASP A 56 3.52 23.58 16.83
CA ASP A 56 2.79 23.52 15.56
C ASP A 56 3.43 22.52 14.58
N ARG A 57 4.77 22.48 14.53
CA ARG A 57 5.50 21.52 13.70
C ARG A 57 5.34 20.10 14.22
N GLU A 58 5.45 19.89 15.53
CA GLU A 58 5.24 18.58 16.15
C GLU A 58 3.79 18.10 15.98
N ALA A 59 2.81 19.00 15.99
CA ALA A 59 1.42 18.69 15.67
C ALA A 59 1.24 18.33 14.18
N ALA A 60 1.75 19.17 13.28
CA ALA A 60 1.66 18.92 11.83
C ALA A 60 2.40 17.63 11.42
N GLU A 61 3.54 17.32 12.02
CA GLU A 61 4.27 16.08 11.79
C GLU A 61 3.48 14.87 12.26
N ARG A 62 2.87 14.93 13.46
CA ARG A 62 1.99 13.87 13.96
C ARG A 62 0.78 13.66 13.03
N GLU A 63 0.16 14.73 12.56
CA GLU A 63 -0.96 14.63 11.61
C GLU A 63 -0.53 14.01 10.28
N ARG A 64 0.64 14.37 9.76
CA ARG A 64 1.21 13.78 8.54
C ARG A 64 1.47 12.29 8.71
N GLN A 65 2.08 11.89 9.81
CA GLN A 65 2.36 10.47 10.11
C GLN A 65 1.06 9.65 10.20
N ILE A 66 0.04 10.17 10.88
CA ILE A 66 -1.28 9.52 10.96
C ILE A 66 -1.92 9.42 9.56
N ALA A 67 -1.86 10.48 8.76
CA ALA A 67 -2.43 10.49 7.41
C ALA A 67 -1.70 9.52 6.47
N GLU A 68 -0.37 9.45 6.56
CA GLU A 68 0.46 8.54 5.78
C GLU A 68 0.18 7.08 6.17
N GLN A 69 0.12 6.79 7.47
CA GLN A 69 -0.21 5.46 7.96
C GLN A 69 -1.60 5.01 7.49
N ARG A 70 -2.61 5.88 7.57
CA ARG A 70 -3.97 5.58 7.07
C ARG A 70 -3.96 5.28 5.57
N ARG A 71 -3.27 6.11 4.78
CA ARG A 71 -3.15 5.89 3.33
C ARG A 71 -2.45 4.57 3.00
N TYR A 72 -1.39 4.24 3.73
CA TYR A 72 -0.67 2.99 3.56
C TYR A 72 -1.57 1.78 3.88
N GLU A 73 -2.28 1.82 5.02
CA GLU A 73 -3.22 0.77 5.42
C GLU A 73 -4.34 0.60 4.39
N GLU A 74 -4.97 1.70 3.94
CA GLU A 74 -6.00 1.67 2.90
C GLU A 74 -5.50 1.07 1.58
N GLN A 75 -4.30 1.45 1.14
CA GLN A 75 -3.68 0.88 -0.07
C GLN A 75 -3.41 -0.62 0.09
N ARG A 76 -2.91 -1.06 1.25
CA ARG A 76 -2.70 -2.48 1.56
C ARG A 76 -4.02 -3.23 1.56
N HIS A 77 -5.06 -2.70 2.19
CA HIS A 77 -6.39 -3.32 2.16
C HIS A 77 -6.93 -3.48 0.74
N ARG A 78 -6.87 -2.41 -0.08
CA ARG A 78 -7.30 -2.44 -1.48
C ARG A 78 -6.51 -3.47 -2.30
N LYS A 79 -5.19 -3.56 -2.09
CA LYS A 79 -4.35 -4.53 -2.81
C LYS A 79 -4.70 -5.98 -2.44
N ARG A 80 -4.88 -6.29 -1.16
CA ARG A 80 -5.36 -7.62 -0.73
C ARG A 80 -6.70 -7.97 -1.36
N ASP A 81 -7.66 -7.05 -1.31
CA ASP A 81 -9.00 -7.31 -1.84
C ASP A 81 -8.98 -7.49 -3.37
N ALA A 82 -8.17 -6.71 -4.09
CA ALA A 82 -7.97 -6.91 -5.52
C ALA A 82 -7.36 -8.27 -5.85
N ASN A 83 -6.34 -8.70 -5.10
CA ASN A 83 -5.73 -10.02 -5.27
C ASN A 83 -6.72 -11.16 -4.97
N ARG A 84 -7.51 -11.01 -3.90
CA ARG A 84 -8.57 -11.96 -3.54
C ARG A 84 -9.65 -12.05 -4.62
N TRP A 85 -10.06 -10.91 -5.16
CA TRP A 85 -11.02 -10.85 -6.25
C TRP A 85 -10.48 -11.52 -7.52
N ARG A 86 -9.20 -11.31 -7.84
CA ARG A 86 -8.53 -12.02 -8.94
C ARG A 86 -8.61 -13.54 -8.74
N ARG A 87 -8.26 -14.03 -7.54
CA ARG A 87 -8.35 -15.46 -7.22
C ARG A 87 -9.77 -16.00 -7.33
N PHE A 88 -10.76 -15.25 -6.83
CA PHE A 88 -12.16 -15.63 -6.94
C PHE A 88 -12.59 -15.77 -8.41
N ARG A 89 -12.18 -14.83 -9.27
CA ARG A 89 -12.46 -14.90 -10.71
C ARG A 89 -11.80 -16.10 -11.39
N GLU A 90 -10.56 -16.43 -11.03
CA GLU A 90 -9.89 -17.65 -11.54
C GLU A 90 -10.67 -18.91 -11.17
N LEU A 91 -11.12 -19.03 -9.91
CA LEU A 91 -11.92 -20.17 -9.47
C LEU A 91 -13.26 -20.25 -10.21
N ALA A 92 -13.93 -19.11 -10.42
CA ALA A 92 -15.17 -19.04 -11.17
C ALA A 92 -14.99 -19.43 -12.65
N GLN A 93 -13.90 -18.97 -13.28
CA GLN A 93 -13.57 -19.34 -14.66
C GLN A 93 -13.29 -20.84 -14.78
N ASN A 94 -12.46 -21.39 -13.90
CA ASN A 94 -12.17 -22.83 -13.88
C ASN A 94 -13.44 -23.66 -13.70
N TRP A 95 -14.34 -23.23 -12.80
CA TRP A 95 -15.63 -23.89 -12.61
C TRP A 95 -16.49 -23.87 -13.88
N HIS A 96 -16.52 -22.72 -14.58
CA HIS A 96 -17.24 -22.56 -15.83
C HIS A 96 -16.67 -23.46 -16.94
N ASP A 97 -15.34 -23.50 -17.10
CA ASP A 97 -14.69 -24.33 -18.11
C ASP A 97 -14.94 -25.82 -17.86
N LEU A 98 -14.95 -26.24 -16.60
CA LEU A 98 -15.32 -27.61 -16.23
C LEU A 98 -16.79 -27.93 -16.52
N ALA A 99 -17.70 -26.95 -16.55
CA ALA A 99 -19.09 -27.20 -16.94
C ALA A 99 -19.17 -27.69 -18.40
N ALA A 100 -18.40 -27.08 -19.31
CA ALA A 100 -18.34 -27.55 -20.70
C ALA A 100 -17.81 -28.99 -20.82
N VAL A 101 -16.84 -29.36 -19.97
CA VAL A 101 -16.32 -30.75 -19.93
C VAL A 101 -17.39 -31.72 -19.39
N ARG A 102 -18.16 -31.34 -18.36
CA ARG A 102 -19.30 -32.14 -17.86
C ARG A 102 -20.34 -32.37 -18.95
N ASP A 103 -20.70 -31.31 -19.68
CA ASP A 103 -21.68 -31.38 -20.78
C ASP A 103 -21.17 -32.27 -21.92
N PHE A 104 -19.88 -32.16 -22.26
CA PHE A 104 -19.26 -32.99 -23.28
C PHE A 104 -19.25 -34.47 -22.89
N LEU A 105 -18.91 -34.81 -21.64
CA LEU A 105 -18.95 -36.19 -21.14
C LEU A 105 -20.37 -36.74 -21.13
N ALA A 106 -21.37 -35.93 -20.74
CA ALA A 106 -22.77 -36.32 -20.82
C ALA A 106 -23.21 -36.61 -22.26
N ALA A 107 -22.78 -35.78 -23.22
CA ALA A 107 -23.03 -36.01 -24.64
C ALA A 107 -22.38 -37.31 -25.13
N LEU A 108 -21.11 -37.58 -24.78
CA LEU A 108 -20.42 -38.82 -25.14
C LEU A 108 -21.13 -40.06 -24.58
N ARG A 109 -21.59 -40.02 -23.32
CA ARG A 109 -22.38 -41.11 -22.71
C ARG A 109 -23.70 -41.38 -23.43
N SER A 110 -24.29 -40.36 -24.04
CA SER A 110 -25.55 -40.49 -24.80
C SER A 110 -25.37 -41.08 -26.21
N MET A 111 -24.14 -41.16 -26.70
CA MET A 111 -23.84 -41.77 -27.99
C MET A 111 -23.87 -43.29 -27.85
N ASN A 112 -24.66 -43.96 -28.70
CA ASN A 112 -24.63 -45.42 -28.78
C ASN A 112 -23.32 -45.87 -29.44
N VAL A 113 -22.33 -46.23 -28.63
CA VAL A 113 -21.07 -46.83 -29.07
C VAL A 113 -21.14 -48.33 -28.89
N THR A 114 -20.66 -49.09 -29.87
CA THR A 114 -20.57 -50.55 -29.77
C THR A 114 -19.65 -50.93 -28.59
N PRO A 115 -20.12 -51.70 -27.58
CA PRO A 115 -19.39 -51.95 -26.32
C PRO A 115 -18.05 -52.67 -26.45
N ILE A 116 -17.68 -53.13 -27.65
CA ILE A 116 -16.59 -54.07 -27.90
C ILE A 116 -15.34 -53.35 -28.45
N ALA A 117 -15.44 -52.06 -28.77
CA ALA A 117 -14.30 -51.29 -29.25
C ALA A 117 -13.36 -50.92 -28.09
N GLU A 118 -12.33 -51.74 -27.87
CA GLU A 118 -11.18 -51.35 -27.05
C GLU A 118 -10.33 -50.33 -27.82
N ILE A 119 -10.03 -49.20 -27.18
CA ILE A 119 -9.15 -48.15 -27.69
C ILE A 119 -7.96 -48.09 -26.75
N ASP A 120 -6.79 -48.48 -27.24
CA ASP A 120 -5.55 -48.52 -26.46
C ASP A 120 -5.66 -49.39 -25.19
N GLY A 121 -6.30 -50.56 -25.33
CA GLY A 121 -6.47 -51.52 -24.23
C GLY A 121 -7.42 -51.06 -23.12
N ARG A 122 -8.23 -50.03 -23.37
CA ARG A 122 -9.31 -49.57 -22.49
C ARG A 122 -10.62 -49.51 -23.23
N SER A 123 -11.69 -49.88 -22.55
CA SER A 123 -13.05 -49.63 -23.00
C SER A 123 -13.38 -48.13 -23.02
N VAL A 124 -14.40 -47.76 -23.78
CA VAL A 124 -14.93 -46.38 -23.78
C VAL A 124 -15.40 -45.96 -22.40
N ASP A 125 -16.00 -46.87 -21.63
CA ASP A 125 -16.46 -46.60 -20.25
C ASP A 125 -15.29 -46.30 -19.31
N GLU A 126 -14.16 -46.99 -19.45
CA GLU A 126 -12.95 -46.71 -18.66
C GLU A 126 -12.33 -45.34 -19.01
N TRP A 127 -12.38 -44.94 -20.29
CA TRP A 127 -11.97 -43.61 -20.71
C TRP A 127 -12.89 -42.51 -20.16
N ILE A 128 -14.21 -42.74 -20.14
CA ILE A 128 -15.17 -41.81 -19.56
C ILE A 128 -14.96 -41.71 -18.03
N ALA A 129 -14.79 -42.83 -17.33
CA ALA A 129 -14.53 -42.84 -15.89
C ALA A 129 -13.23 -42.11 -15.53
N TRP A 130 -12.17 -42.30 -16.33
CA TRP A 130 -10.92 -41.55 -16.18
C TRP A 130 -11.14 -40.03 -16.30
N ALA A 131 -11.92 -39.58 -17.26
CA ALA A 131 -12.21 -38.16 -17.45
C ALA A 131 -13.04 -37.57 -16.29
N GLU A 132 -13.99 -38.34 -15.75
CA GLU A 132 -14.79 -37.94 -14.58
C GLU A 132 -13.94 -37.82 -13.31
N GLU A 133 -12.99 -38.74 -13.10
CA GLU A 133 -12.06 -38.65 -11.97
C GLU A 133 -11.20 -37.38 -12.06
N TRP A 134 -10.70 -37.06 -13.25
CA TRP A 134 -9.98 -35.81 -13.49
C TRP A 134 -10.83 -34.58 -13.20
N LEU A 135 -12.09 -34.61 -13.61
CA LEU A 135 -13.03 -33.51 -13.38
C LEU A 135 -13.29 -33.30 -11.89
N GLN A 136 -13.46 -34.38 -11.12
CA GLN A 136 -13.65 -34.32 -9.67
C GLN A 136 -12.42 -33.74 -8.94
N ARG A 137 -11.21 -34.08 -9.39
CA ARG A 137 -9.96 -33.52 -8.84
C ARG A 137 -9.76 -32.05 -9.19
N ALA A 138 -10.16 -31.65 -10.39
CA ALA A 138 -10.00 -30.28 -10.88
C ALA A 138 -11.08 -29.32 -10.36
N ASP A 139 -12.23 -29.83 -9.91
CA ASP A 139 -13.37 -29.01 -9.47
C ASP A 139 -12.99 -28.12 -8.28
N PRO A 140 -12.99 -26.78 -8.45
CA PRO A 140 -12.65 -25.86 -7.38
C PRO A 140 -13.65 -25.90 -6.22
N THR A 141 -14.83 -26.50 -6.42
CA THR A 141 -15.91 -26.60 -5.43
C THR A 141 -16.00 -27.97 -4.73
N ALA A 142 -15.14 -28.94 -5.09
CA ALA A 142 -15.19 -30.30 -4.54
C ALA A 142 -15.06 -30.37 -3.01
N GLY A 143 -14.32 -29.43 -2.40
CA GLY A 143 -14.18 -29.31 -0.94
C GLY A 143 -15.29 -28.49 -0.27
N GLY A 144 -16.34 -28.13 -1.00
CA GLY A 144 -17.42 -27.27 -0.53
C GLY A 144 -17.05 -25.79 -0.41
N VAL A 145 -18.04 -24.98 -0.02
CA VAL A 145 -17.95 -23.51 0.04
C VAL A 145 -16.83 -23.02 0.97
N GLY A 146 -16.60 -23.71 2.10
CA GLY A 146 -15.52 -23.35 3.03
C GLY A 146 -14.14 -23.40 2.39
N SER A 147 -13.84 -24.49 1.66
CA SER A 147 -12.55 -24.65 0.98
C SER A 147 -12.28 -23.59 -0.10
N VAL A 148 -13.33 -23.09 -0.76
CA VAL A 148 -13.24 -22.02 -1.75
C VAL A 148 -12.79 -20.72 -1.09
N PHE A 149 -13.43 -20.35 0.02
CA PHE A 149 -13.10 -19.11 0.73
C PHE A 149 -11.80 -19.20 1.53
N GLU A 150 -11.40 -20.38 2.01
CA GLU A 150 -10.06 -20.59 2.58
C GLU A 150 -8.96 -20.30 1.56
N ARG A 151 -9.06 -20.85 0.34
CA ARG A 151 -8.12 -20.58 -0.77
C ARG A 151 -8.05 -19.11 -1.16
N ILE A 152 -9.12 -18.34 -0.93
CA ILE A 152 -9.15 -16.89 -1.16
C ILE A 152 -8.55 -16.15 0.04
N ALA A 153 -8.83 -16.61 1.26
CA ALA A 153 -8.31 -16.01 2.49
C ALA A 153 -6.78 -16.09 2.59
N GLU A 154 -6.19 -17.18 2.08
CA GLU A 154 -4.73 -17.39 1.96
C GLU A 154 -4.03 -16.37 1.05
N ILE A 155 -4.78 -15.66 0.19
CA ILE A 155 -4.21 -14.65 -0.70
C ILE A 155 -3.77 -13.43 0.11
N THR A 156 -2.51 -13.06 -0.08
CA THR A 156 -1.85 -11.91 0.57
C THR A 156 -1.56 -10.80 -0.45
N ASP A 157 -1.03 -9.69 0.06
CA ASP A 157 -0.55 -8.56 -0.75
C ASP A 157 0.54 -8.92 -1.78
N TRP A 158 1.18 -10.08 -1.62
CA TRP A 158 2.35 -10.51 -2.39
C TRP A 158 2.07 -11.73 -3.29
N THR A 159 0.86 -12.30 -3.23
CA THR A 159 0.55 -13.55 -3.94
C THR A 159 0.58 -13.39 -5.45
N TYR A 160 0.26 -12.21 -5.96
CA TYR A 160 0.50 -11.86 -7.35
C TYR A 160 1.59 -10.78 -7.40
N ARG A 161 2.68 -11.08 -8.12
CA ARG A 161 3.60 -10.04 -8.59
C ARG A 161 3.00 -9.46 -9.87
N ASP A 162 2.90 -8.14 -9.91
CA ASP A 162 2.68 -7.40 -11.16
C ASP A 162 3.94 -7.49 -12.04
#